data_AF-A0A0E0KME6-F1
#
_entry.id   AF-A0A0E0KME6-F1
#
_cell.length_a   1.000
_cell.length_b   1.000
_cell.length_c   1.000
_cell.angle_alpha   90.00
_cell.angle_beta   90.00
_cell.angle_gamma   90.00
#
_symmetry.space_group_name_H-M   'P 1'
#
loop_
_entity.id
_entity.type
_entity.pdbx_description
1 polymer ?
#
loop_
_entity_poly.entity_id
_entity_poly.type
_entity_poly.pdbx_seq_one_letter_code
_entity_poly.pdbx_strand_id
1 'polypeptide(L)'
;MLAARRLSSSSPLLLRRRLSSQPQPAAEAAADASAGAEEWARRAGALSLLGLTGAVAASAVSDLSVFLSCSSQAIEKASQNHQIVNAIGAPIVRGPWYCASLAVNHARHSVSCTFPISAPQGNGLLKFKAVRSGDESWFSFLQRSDWEILLMDATLDVPTDDGKHRTIRVTIPDNTTPPPPIDCKACKSQPTPTPHLPPSPSPPQK
;
A
#
# COMPACT_ATOMS: atom_id res chain seq x y z
N MET A 1 10.34 -92.74 19.02
CA MET A 1 11.46 -93.61 19.43
C MET A 1 12.69 -92.76 19.68
N LEU A 2 13.32 -92.96 20.84
CA LEU A 2 14.72 -92.73 21.25
C LEU A 2 15.39 -91.37 20.92
N ALA A 3 15.70 -90.51 21.91
CA ALA A 3 16.89 -90.50 22.79
C ALA A 3 18.18 -90.15 22.01
N ALA A 4 19.12 -89.29 22.43
CA ALA A 4 19.58 -88.96 23.78
C ALA A 4 20.46 -87.67 23.81
N ARG A 5 20.49 -87.05 25.00
CA ARG A 5 21.60 -86.42 25.77
C ARG A 5 22.81 -85.79 25.04
N ARG A 6 23.18 -84.59 25.49
CA ARG A 6 24.51 -84.28 26.08
C ARG A 6 24.39 -83.10 27.07
N LEU A 7 24.98 -83.29 28.26
CA LEU A 7 25.17 -82.30 29.33
C LEU A 7 26.54 -81.61 29.18
N SER A 8 26.73 -80.55 29.99
CA SER A 8 27.97 -79.82 30.32
C SER A 8 28.07 -78.48 29.59
N SER A 9 28.29 -77.32 30.21
CA SER A 9 29.11 -77.03 31.39
C SER A 9 28.73 -75.65 31.97
N SER A 10 28.64 -75.59 33.30
CA SER A 10 29.08 -74.54 34.23
C SER A 10 29.41 -73.12 33.71
N SER A 11 28.81 -72.09 34.33
CA SER A 11 29.48 -70.87 34.80
C SER A 11 28.53 -69.90 35.54
N PRO A 12 29.06 -69.01 36.40
CA PRO A 12 28.53 -68.81 37.75
C PRO A 12 27.63 -67.58 37.95
N LEU A 13 27.00 -67.60 39.12
CA LEU A 13 26.34 -66.50 39.82
C LEU A 13 27.10 -65.18 39.68
N LEU A 14 26.42 -64.15 39.15
CA LEU A 14 26.73 -62.77 39.48
C LEU A 14 25.48 -62.08 40.03
N LEU A 15 25.70 -61.50 41.21
CA LEU A 15 24.76 -60.90 42.12
C LEU A 15 23.78 -59.93 41.42
N ARG A 16 22.49 -60.11 41.73
CA ARG A 16 21.48 -59.04 41.67
C ARG A 16 21.97 -57.86 42.51
N ARG A 17 22.55 -56.85 41.87
CA ARG A 17 22.70 -55.52 42.44
C ARG A 17 21.30 -54.89 42.45
N ARG A 18 20.63 -54.91 43.60
CA ARG A 18 19.50 -53.99 43.85
C ARG A 18 20.04 -52.57 43.74
N LEU A 19 19.83 -51.92 42.60
CA LEU A 19 19.84 -50.48 42.53
C LEU A 19 18.52 -50.01 43.13
N SER A 20 18.64 -49.52 44.36
CA SER A 20 17.65 -48.68 45.00
C SER A 20 17.25 -47.59 44.02
N SER A 21 16.00 -47.61 43.56
CA SER A 21 15.36 -46.50 42.90
C SER A 21 15.27 -45.34 43.90
N GLN A 22 16.15 -44.36 43.76
CA GLN A 22 15.97 -43.03 44.34
C GLN A 22 15.43 -42.13 43.22
N PRO A 23 14.38 -41.30 43.45
CA PRO A 23 13.86 -40.42 42.41
C PRO A 23 14.94 -39.42 42.01
N GLN A 24 15.13 -39.15 40.71
CA GLN A 24 15.95 -38.03 40.24
C GLN A 24 15.05 -36.79 40.04
N PRO A 25 14.87 -35.93 41.06
CA PRO A 25 14.07 -34.69 40.90
C PRO A 25 14.71 -33.70 39.91
N ALA A 26 16.00 -33.83 39.61
CA ALA A 26 16.72 -32.91 38.72
C ALA A 26 16.40 -33.12 37.22
N ALA A 27 16.07 -34.35 36.80
CA ALA A 27 15.75 -34.63 35.39
C ALA A 27 14.32 -34.20 35.04
N GLU A 28 13.36 -34.40 35.96
CA GLU A 28 11.99 -33.92 35.82
C GLU A 28 11.93 -32.38 35.87
N ALA A 29 12.66 -31.73 36.79
CA ALA A 29 12.70 -30.28 36.87
C ALA A 29 13.31 -29.61 35.61
N ALA A 30 14.31 -30.23 34.99
CA ALA A 30 14.88 -29.75 33.73
C ALA A 30 13.93 -29.94 32.54
N ALA A 31 13.20 -31.07 32.50
CA ALA A 31 12.18 -31.33 31.49
C ALA A 31 11.00 -30.35 31.62
N ASP A 32 10.48 -30.12 32.83
CA ASP A 32 9.40 -29.17 33.10
C ASP A 32 9.80 -27.72 32.79
N ALA A 33 11.05 -27.33 33.08
CA ALA A 33 11.57 -26.01 32.73
C ALA A 33 11.68 -25.83 31.20
N SER A 34 12.12 -26.86 30.48
CA SER A 34 12.20 -26.84 29.02
C SER A 34 10.82 -26.83 28.34
N ALA A 35 9.86 -27.58 28.88
CA ALA A 35 8.46 -27.60 28.43
C ALA A 35 7.77 -26.24 28.68
N GLY A 36 8.01 -25.63 29.84
CA GLY A 36 7.55 -24.27 30.14
C GLY A 36 8.14 -23.24 29.19
N ALA A 37 9.45 -23.31 28.92
CA ALA A 37 10.14 -22.41 27.99
C ALA A 37 9.62 -22.57 26.54
N GLU A 38 9.37 -23.79 26.09
CA GLU A 38 8.78 -24.06 24.77
C GLU A 38 7.36 -23.49 24.65
N GLU A 39 6.52 -23.68 25.66
CA GLU A 39 5.16 -23.13 25.69
C GLU A 39 5.17 -21.60 25.72
N TRP A 40 6.08 -20.96 26.49
CA TRP A 40 6.27 -19.51 26.46
C TRP A 40 6.77 -19.01 25.10
N ALA A 41 7.71 -19.72 24.47
CA ALA A 41 8.18 -19.39 23.13
C ALA A 41 7.06 -19.50 22.08
N ARG A 42 6.21 -20.54 22.19
CA ARG A 42 5.03 -20.74 21.34
C ARG A 42 4.01 -19.62 21.51
N ARG A 43 3.73 -19.22 22.76
CA ARG A 43 2.84 -18.09 23.06
C ARG A 43 3.39 -16.76 22.57
N ALA A 44 4.68 -16.50 22.78
CA ALA A 44 5.35 -15.30 22.28
C ALA A 44 5.32 -15.26 20.75
N GLY A 45 5.56 -16.40 20.09
CA GLY A 45 5.45 -16.53 18.64
C GLY A 45 4.03 -16.26 18.13
N ALA A 46 3.01 -16.83 18.79
CA ALA A 46 1.61 -16.60 18.44
C ALA A 46 1.18 -15.14 18.63
N LEU A 47 1.56 -14.50 19.74
CA LEU A 47 1.28 -13.09 20.00
C LEU A 47 1.99 -12.18 19.00
N SER A 48 3.23 -12.51 18.62
CA SER A 48 3.98 -11.77 17.62
C SER A 48 3.31 -11.86 16.24
N LEU A 49 2.86 -13.05 15.84
CA LEU A 49 2.14 -13.25 14.59
C LEU A 49 0.82 -12.46 14.59
N LEU A 50 0.04 -12.55 15.67
CA LEU A 50 -1.20 -11.78 15.83
C LEU A 50 -0.95 -10.27 15.76
N GLY A 51 0.11 -9.79 16.42
CA GLY A 51 0.52 -8.39 16.39
C GLY A 51 0.89 -7.92 14.98
N LEU A 52 1.70 -8.71 14.26
CA LEU A 52 2.08 -8.40 12.88
C LEU A 52 0.87 -8.40 11.94
N THR A 53 0.00 -9.42 12.03
CA THR A 53 -1.23 -9.48 11.23
C THR A 53 -2.15 -8.30 11.55
N GLY A 54 -2.31 -7.94 12.82
CA GLY A 54 -3.08 -6.78 13.26
C GLY A 54 -2.52 -5.46 12.70
N ALA A 55 -1.21 -5.28 12.73
CA ALA A 55 -0.55 -4.08 12.21
C ALA A 55 -0.74 -3.93 10.68
N VAL A 56 -0.63 -5.03 9.92
CA VAL A 56 -0.89 -5.03 8.48
C VAL A 56 -2.35 -4.72 8.18
N ALA A 57 -3.28 -5.35 8.90
CA ALA A 57 -4.71 -5.09 8.74
C ALA A 57 -5.07 -3.63 9.05
N ALA A 58 -4.53 -3.05 10.12
CA ALA A 58 -4.73 -1.65 10.48
C ALA A 58 -4.21 -0.69 9.39
N SER A 59 -3.07 -1.03 8.77
CA SER A 59 -2.51 -0.24 7.67
C SER A 59 -3.42 -0.27 6.43
N ALA A 60 -3.95 -1.45 6.08
CA ALA A 60 -4.90 -1.59 4.98
C ALA A 60 -6.22 -0.84 5.23
N VAL A 61 -6.73 -0.86 6.46
CA VAL A 61 -7.92 -0.08 6.86
C VAL A 61 -7.66 1.42 6.74
N SER A 62 -6.46 1.88 7.12
CA SER A 62 -6.07 3.28 6.95
C SER A 62 -6.08 3.68 5.48
N ASP A 63 -5.43 2.92 4.59
CA ASP A 63 -5.42 3.19 3.15
C ASP A 63 -6.83 3.18 2.54
N LEU A 64 -7.66 2.21 2.93
CA LEU A 64 -9.05 2.12 2.49
C LEU A 64 -9.86 3.35 2.93
N SER A 65 -9.69 3.82 4.16
CA SER A 65 -10.39 5.01 4.65
C SER A 65 -10.04 6.27 3.85
N VAL A 66 -8.76 6.41 3.48
CA VAL A 66 -8.27 7.51 2.62
C VAL A 66 -8.89 7.42 1.24
N PHE A 67 -8.85 6.23 0.63
CA PHE A 67 -9.47 5.99 -0.68
C PHE A 67 -10.95 6.34 -0.67
N LEU A 68 -11.72 5.86 0.32
CA LEU A 68 -13.15 6.10 0.40
C LEU A 68 -13.49 7.58 0.61
N SER A 69 -12.73 8.28 1.46
CA SER A 69 -12.92 9.72 1.69
C SER A 69 -12.65 10.52 0.41
N CYS A 70 -11.46 10.35 -0.17
CA CYS A 70 -11.04 11.14 -1.32
C CYS A 70 -11.88 10.85 -2.57
N SER A 71 -12.17 9.58 -2.84
CA SER A 71 -12.98 9.21 -4.01
C SER A 71 -14.43 9.69 -3.89
N SER A 72 -15.00 9.78 -2.68
CA SER A 72 -16.35 10.35 -2.50
C SER A 72 -16.36 11.83 -2.84
N GLN A 73 -15.36 12.60 -2.39
CA GLN A 73 -15.21 14.01 -2.74
C GLN A 73 -14.95 14.21 -4.23
N ALA A 74 -14.15 13.33 -4.85
CA ALA A 74 -13.86 13.40 -6.27
C ALA A 74 -15.11 13.10 -7.13
N ILE A 75 -15.94 12.12 -6.72
CA ILE A 75 -17.24 11.86 -7.37
C ILE A 75 -18.18 13.05 -7.23
N GLU A 76 -18.22 13.69 -6.06
CA GLU A 76 -19.04 14.89 -5.83
C GLU A 76 -18.59 16.06 -6.72
N LYS A 77 -17.28 16.33 -6.81
CA LYS A 77 -16.77 17.35 -7.74
C LYS A 77 -17.07 16.98 -9.22
N ALA A 78 -17.05 15.69 -9.57
CA ALA A 78 -17.38 15.23 -10.92
C ALA A 78 -18.88 15.33 -11.24
N SER A 79 -19.76 15.08 -10.27
CA SER A 79 -21.23 15.19 -10.43
C SER A 79 -21.69 16.64 -10.60
N GLN A 80 -20.91 17.59 -10.08
CA GLN A 80 -21.14 19.02 -10.27
C GLN A 80 -20.60 19.55 -11.61
N ASN A 81 -19.77 18.79 -12.33
CA ASN A 81 -19.20 19.21 -13.61
C ASN A 81 -20.14 18.89 -14.78
N HIS A 82 -20.72 19.93 -15.39
CA HIS A 82 -21.65 19.78 -16.52
C HIS A 82 -21.05 19.03 -17.72
N GLN A 83 -19.74 19.15 -17.99
CA GLN A 83 -19.14 18.42 -19.12
C GLN A 83 -19.15 16.91 -18.89
N ILE A 84 -18.97 16.48 -17.64
CA ILE A 84 -18.97 15.06 -17.27
C ILE A 84 -20.40 14.54 -17.24
N VAL A 85 -21.31 15.24 -16.57
CA VAL A 85 -22.72 14.85 -16.49
C VAL A 85 -23.35 14.78 -17.88
N ASN A 86 -23.05 15.72 -18.77
CA ASN A 86 -23.58 15.69 -20.14
C ASN A 86 -22.95 14.59 -21.00
N ALA A 87 -21.77 14.09 -20.64
CA ALA A 87 -21.05 13.08 -21.41
C ALA A 87 -21.44 11.65 -21.00
N ILE A 88 -21.57 11.36 -19.71
CA ILE A 88 -21.83 10.01 -19.19
C ILE A 88 -23.12 9.89 -18.37
N GLY A 89 -23.82 11.00 -18.11
CA GLY A 89 -25.05 11.03 -17.33
C GLY A 89 -24.84 11.09 -15.81
N ALA A 90 -25.95 11.06 -15.08
CA ALA A 90 -26.00 10.98 -13.62
C ALA A 90 -27.00 9.90 -13.19
N PRO A 91 -26.82 9.24 -12.03
CA PRO A 91 -25.76 9.46 -11.04
C PRO A 91 -24.42 8.85 -11.46
N ILE A 92 -23.32 9.51 -11.08
CA ILE A 92 -21.97 8.97 -11.23
C ILE A 92 -21.67 8.11 -10.01
N VAL A 93 -21.40 6.83 -10.21
CA VAL A 93 -21.08 5.88 -9.15
C VAL A 93 -19.63 5.40 -9.24
N ARG A 94 -19.06 5.06 -8.08
CA ARG A 94 -17.72 4.47 -7.99
C ARG A 94 -17.75 3.08 -8.65
N GLY A 95 -16.78 2.83 -9.54
CA GLY A 95 -16.55 1.52 -10.11
C GLY A 95 -15.83 0.55 -9.16
N PRO A 96 -15.40 -0.61 -9.66
CA PRO A 96 -14.79 -1.64 -8.83
C PRO A 96 -13.49 -1.18 -8.17
N TRP A 97 -13.38 -1.41 -6.85
CA TRP A 97 -12.23 -0.95 -6.05
C TRP A 97 -10.90 -1.61 -6.44
N TYR A 98 -10.93 -2.84 -6.97
CA TYR A 98 -9.72 -3.55 -7.39
C TYR A 98 -9.08 -2.99 -8.66
N CYS A 99 -9.79 -2.14 -9.41
CA CYS A 99 -9.22 -1.38 -10.53
C CYS A 99 -8.71 0.00 -10.11
N ALA A 100 -8.81 0.34 -8.82
CA ALA A 100 -8.30 1.60 -8.30
C ALA A 100 -6.82 1.49 -7.95
N SER A 101 -6.11 2.60 -8.11
CA SER A 101 -4.78 2.81 -7.56
C SER A 101 -4.79 3.97 -6.58
N LEU A 102 -4.02 3.81 -5.51
CA LEU A 102 -3.77 4.82 -4.50
C LEU A 102 -2.26 4.90 -4.27
N ALA A 103 -1.68 6.05 -4.57
CA ALA A 103 -0.29 6.37 -4.25
C ALA A 103 -0.31 7.39 -3.12
N VAL A 104 0.30 7.05 -2.00
CA VAL A 104 0.41 7.92 -0.83
C VAL A 104 1.85 8.37 -0.69
N ASN A 105 2.07 9.68 -0.55
CA ASN A 105 3.40 10.25 -0.35
C ASN A 105 3.87 10.06 1.11
N HIS A 106 5.16 10.30 1.36
CA HIS A 106 5.77 10.26 2.69
C HIS A 106 4.94 11.05 3.71
N ALA A 107 4.73 10.45 4.87
CA ALA A 107 3.89 10.97 5.97
C ALA A 107 2.42 11.27 5.61
N ARG A 108 1.91 10.74 4.49
CA ARG A 108 0.50 10.81 4.08
C ARG A 108 -0.07 12.23 3.89
N HIS A 109 0.77 13.22 3.60
CA HIS A 109 0.32 14.59 3.30
C HIS A 109 -0.25 14.76 1.90
N SER A 110 0.09 13.86 0.98
CA SER A 110 -0.39 13.91 -0.40
C SER A 110 -0.76 12.53 -0.89
N VAL A 111 -1.83 12.47 -1.66
CA VAL A 111 -2.32 11.25 -2.30
C VAL A 111 -2.57 11.52 -3.78
N SER A 112 -2.25 10.54 -4.61
CA SER A 112 -2.75 10.47 -5.97
C SER A 112 -3.60 9.21 -6.08
N CYS A 113 -4.80 9.35 -6.63
CA CYS A 113 -5.70 8.23 -6.79
C CYS A 113 -6.25 8.21 -8.20
N THR A 114 -6.40 7.01 -8.74
CA THR A 114 -7.06 6.76 -10.01
C THR A 114 -8.07 5.64 -9.81
N PHE A 115 -9.33 5.84 -10.17
CA PHE A 115 -10.36 4.82 -10.00
C PHE A 115 -11.44 4.91 -11.08
N PRO A 116 -12.06 3.78 -11.46
CA PRO A 116 -13.13 3.79 -12.44
C PRO A 116 -14.41 4.41 -11.87
N ILE A 117 -15.18 5.03 -12.75
CA ILE A 117 -16.53 5.54 -12.48
C ILE A 117 -17.48 4.99 -13.53
N SER A 118 -18.74 4.84 -13.16
CA SER A 118 -19.81 4.37 -14.05
C SER A 118 -21.01 5.28 -13.94
N ALA A 119 -21.72 5.48 -15.05
CA ALA A 119 -22.94 6.27 -15.12
C ALA A 119 -23.85 5.71 -16.24
N PRO A 120 -25.13 6.12 -16.32
CA PRO A 120 -26.09 5.50 -17.23
C PRO A 120 -25.72 5.53 -18.71
N GLN A 121 -24.96 6.54 -19.14
CA GLN A 121 -24.60 6.73 -20.54
C GLN A 121 -23.14 6.38 -20.83
N GLY A 122 -22.37 5.90 -19.85
CA GLY A 122 -20.97 5.54 -20.10
C GLY A 122 -20.16 5.28 -18.84
N ASN A 123 -18.92 4.87 -19.05
CA ASN A 123 -17.95 4.65 -17.98
C ASN A 123 -16.85 5.70 -18.06
N GLY A 124 -16.00 5.76 -17.04
CA GLY A 124 -14.84 6.62 -17.07
C GLY A 124 -13.80 6.21 -16.05
N LEU A 125 -12.69 6.93 -16.08
CA LEU A 125 -11.60 6.84 -15.13
C LEU A 125 -11.36 8.23 -14.56
N LEU A 126 -11.51 8.35 -13.24
CA LEU A 126 -11.23 9.58 -12.52
C LEU A 126 -9.84 9.50 -11.92
N LYS A 127 -9.02 10.51 -12.17
CA LYS A 127 -7.66 10.64 -11.66
C LYS A 127 -7.55 11.95 -10.92
N PHE A 128 -7.05 11.94 -9.70
CA PHE A 128 -6.86 13.17 -8.94
C PHE A 128 -5.62 13.12 -8.07
N LYS A 129 -5.21 14.29 -7.62
CA LYS A 129 -4.21 14.49 -6.57
C LYS A 129 -4.83 15.34 -5.48
N ALA A 130 -4.65 14.92 -4.23
CA ALA A 130 -5.12 15.66 -3.08
C ALA A 130 -4.00 15.83 -2.06
N VAL A 131 -4.10 16.90 -1.28
CA VAL A 131 -3.28 17.12 -0.09
C VAL A 131 -4.16 17.12 1.13
N ARG A 132 -3.60 16.70 2.25
CA ARG A 132 -4.31 16.67 3.52
C ARG A 132 -4.38 18.10 4.07
N SER A 133 -5.58 18.57 4.37
CA SER A 133 -5.81 19.84 5.05
C SER A 133 -5.93 19.57 6.55
N GLY A 134 -5.01 20.10 7.35
CA GLY A 134 -5.04 19.98 8.82
C GLY A 134 -3.66 19.95 9.48
N ASP A 135 -3.64 20.27 10.78
CA ASP A 135 -2.43 20.29 11.61
C ASP A 135 -1.91 18.88 11.93
N GLU A 136 -0.58 18.76 12.02
CA GLU A 136 0.20 17.56 12.35
C GLU A 136 0.00 17.08 13.81
N SER A 137 -1.24 16.96 14.25
CA SER A 137 -1.54 16.40 15.56
C SER A 137 -1.33 14.89 15.55
N TRP A 138 -0.81 14.37 16.66
CA TRP A 138 -0.56 12.94 16.92
C TRP A 138 -1.77 12.03 16.70
N PHE A 139 -2.99 12.56 16.77
CA PHE A 139 -4.25 11.82 16.54
C PHE A 139 -4.92 12.11 15.20
N SER A 140 -4.26 12.81 14.29
CA SER A 140 -4.85 13.18 13.00
C SER A 140 -5.41 11.95 12.27
N PHE A 141 -4.82 10.75 12.43
CA PHE A 141 -5.32 9.50 11.86
C PHE A 141 -6.74 9.09 12.29
N LEU A 142 -7.23 9.55 13.45
CA LEU A 142 -8.60 9.32 13.92
C LEU A 142 -9.60 10.33 13.36
N GLN A 143 -9.12 11.51 12.96
CA GLN A 143 -9.96 12.58 12.45
C GLN A 143 -10.25 12.34 10.98
N ARG A 144 -11.52 12.45 10.59
CA ARG A 144 -11.94 12.45 9.19
C ARG A 144 -11.14 13.56 8.51
N SER A 145 -10.16 13.14 7.71
CA SER A 145 -9.21 14.06 7.12
C SER A 145 -9.88 14.80 5.98
N ASP A 146 -9.87 16.11 6.04
CA ASP A 146 -10.28 16.96 4.94
C ASP A 146 -9.17 16.89 3.89
N TRP A 147 -9.53 16.51 2.67
CA TRP A 147 -8.59 16.33 1.57
C TRP A 147 -8.87 17.40 0.54
N GLU A 148 -7.90 18.26 0.29
CA GLU A 148 -8.00 19.29 -0.72
C GLU A 148 -7.54 18.73 -2.07
N ILE A 149 -8.48 18.54 -3.00
CA ILE A 149 -8.20 18.02 -4.34
C ILE A 149 -7.63 19.13 -5.21
N LEU A 150 -6.30 19.15 -5.36
CA LEU A 150 -5.54 20.15 -6.13
C LEU A 150 -5.70 20.01 -7.65
N LEU A 151 -5.78 18.77 -8.13
CA LEU A 151 -5.92 18.46 -9.55
C LEU A 151 -6.86 17.29 -9.71
N MET A 152 -7.75 17.38 -10.69
CA MET A 152 -8.63 16.28 -11.04
C MET A 152 -8.88 16.25 -12.55
N ASP A 153 -8.69 15.07 -13.12
CA ASP A 153 -8.92 14.77 -14.52
C ASP A 153 -9.88 13.58 -14.63
N ALA A 154 -10.80 13.64 -15.57
CA ALA A 154 -11.68 12.55 -15.94
C ALA A 154 -11.38 12.11 -17.39
N THR A 155 -11.24 10.81 -17.60
CA THR A 155 -11.20 10.19 -18.93
C THR A 155 -12.48 9.38 -19.10
N LEU A 156 -13.39 9.85 -19.94
CA LEU A 156 -14.73 9.28 -20.12
C LEU A 156 -14.76 8.43 -21.38
N ASP A 157 -15.41 7.29 -21.31
CA ASP A 157 -15.72 6.42 -22.44
C ASP A 157 -17.23 6.48 -22.71
N VAL A 158 -17.58 7.12 -23.83
CA VAL A 158 -18.97 7.39 -24.21
C VAL A 158 -19.32 6.59 -25.47
N PRO A 159 -20.39 5.80 -25.47
CA PRO A 159 -20.91 5.17 -26.67
C PRO A 159 -21.47 6.24 -27.63
N THR A 160 -21.08 6.15 -28.89
CA THR A 160 -21.57 6.99 -29.99
C THR A 160 -22.67 6.21 -30.74
N ASP A 161 -23.57 6.92 -31.41
CA ASP A 161 -24.69 6.35 -32.17
C ASP A 161 -24.26 5.26 -33.18
N ASP A 162 -23.06 5.41 -33.77
CA ASP A 162 -22.46 4.43 -34.69
C ASP A 162 -21.96 3.14 -34.01
N GLY A 163 -22.24 2.94 -32.72
CA GLY A 163 -21.72 1.82 -31.91
C GLY A 163 -20.24 1.93 -31.55
N LYS A 164 -19.57 3.05 -31.92
CA LYS A 164 -18.17 3.32 -31.58
C LYS A 164 -18.03 4.01 -30.23
N HIS A 165 -16.95 3.72 -29.54
CA HIS A 165 -16.61 4.34 -28.27
C HIS A 165 -15.73 5.58 -28.50
N ARG A 166 -16.10 6.71 -27.90
CA ARG A 166 -15.32 7.95 -27.94
C ARG A 166 -14.73 8.23 -26.56
N THR A 167 -13.43 8.54 -26.52
CA THR A 167 -12.76 8.94 -25.30
C THR A 167 -12.75 10.47 -25.18
N ILE A 168 -13.32 10.99 -24.10
CA ILE A 168 -13.33 12.43 -23.77
C ILE A 168 -12.45 12.66 -22.54
N ARG A 169 -11.60 13.68 -22.57
CA ARG A 169 -10.79 14.07 -21.41
C ARG A 169 -11.28 15.42 -20.87
N VAL A 170 -11.58 15.47 -19.58
CA VAL A 170 -12.06 16.67 -18.89
C VAL A 170 -11.11 16.95 -17.72
N THR A 171 -10.44 18.09 -17.75
CA THR A 171 -9.74 18.61 -16.57
C THR A 171 -10.73 19.44 -15.76
N ILE A 172 -10.93 19.06 -14.51
CA ILE A 172 -11.87 19.71 -13.61
C ILE A 172 -11.06 20.75 -12.84
N PRO A 173 -11.31 22.06 -13.08
CA PRO A 173 -10.58 23.11 -12.41
C PRO A 173 -10.86 23.05 -10.91
N ASP A 174 -9.85 23.39 -10.12
CA ASP A 174 -10.06 23.58 -8.69
C ASP A 174 -10.90 24.85 -8.49
N ASN A 175 -11.92 24.79 -7.62
CA ASN A 175 -12.75 25.96 -7.30
C ASN A 175 -12.00 27.01 -6.45
N THR A 176 -10.71 26.77 -6.21
CA THR A 176 -9.78 27.73 -5.62
C THR A 176 -9.69 28.93 -6.57
N THR A 177 -10.00 30.12 -6.04
CA THR A 177 -9.85 31.39 -6.75
C THR A 177 -8.52 31.38 -7.51
N PRO A 178 -8.51 31.68 -8.82
CA PRO A 178 -7.26 31.75 -9.56
C PRO A 178 -6.29 32.62 -8.77
N PRO A 179 -5.01 32.21 -8.57
CA PRO A 179 -4.03 33.12 -8.01
C PRO A 179 -4.10 34.41 -8.85
N PRO A 180 -4.07 35.59 -8.20
CA PRO A 180 -4.16 36.86 -8.93
C PRO A 180 -3.17 36.82 -10.08
N PRO A 181 -3.58 37.21 -11.30
CA PRO A 181 -2.75 37.10 -12.48
C PRO A 181 -1.40 37.74 -12.15
N ILE A 182 -0.36 36.89 -12.06
CA ILE A 182 1.00 37.40 -11.94
C ILE A 182 1.25 38.08 -13.28
N ASP A 183 1.34 39.39 -13.24
CA ASP A 183 1.78 40.21 -14.36
C ASP A 183 3.18 39.71 -14.76
N CYS A 184 3.23 38.85 -15.77
CA CYS A 184 4.45 38.30 -16.37
C CYS A 184 5.24 39.38 -17.14
N LYS A 185 5.38 40.58 -16.58
CA LYS A 185 6.28 41.62 -17.06
C LYS A 185 7.71 41.47 -16.55
N ALA A 186 7.97 40.55 -15.61
CA ALA A 186 9.32 40.28 -15.11
C ALA A 186 10.11 39.23 -15.92
N CYS A 187 9.48 38.50 -16.85
CA CYS A 187 10.19 37.59 -17.76
C CYS A 187 10.71 38.34 -18.99
N LYS A 188 11.54 39.37 -18.79
CA LYS A 188 12.37 39.92 -19.87
C LYS A 188 13.75 39.26 -19.84
N SER A 189 14.01 38.51 -20.90
CA SER A 189 15.32 38.13 -21.44
C SER A 189 16.27 37.43 -20.46
N GLN A 190 16.19 36.11 -20.41
CA GLN A 190 17.39 35.30 -20.18
C GLN A 190 18.30 35.48 -21.40
N PRO A 191 19.55 35.94 -21.27
CA PRO A 191 20.48 35.97 -22.39
C PRO A 191 20.80 34.54 -22.80
N THR A 192 20.58 34.23 -24.08
CA THR A 192 21.12 33.04 -24.74
C THR A 192 22.63 32.97 -24.50
N PRO A 193 23.19 31.85 -23.99
CA PRO A 193 24.63 31.66 -23.95
C PRO A 193 25.16 31.64 -25.39
N THR A 194 26.04 32.57 -25.72
CA THR A 194 26.72 32.63 -27.02
C THR A 194 27.53 31.35 -27.24
N PRO A 195 27.41 30.66 -28.39
CA PRO A 195 28.32 29.58 -28.74
C PRO A 195 29.73 30.15 -28.92
N HIS A 196 30.68 29.71 -28.10
CA HIS A 196 32.10 30.00 -28.30
C HIS A 196 32.57 29.32 -29.59
N LEU A 197 32.85 30.10 -30.63
CA LEU A 197 33.60 29.66 -31.80
C LEU A 197 35.08 29.46 -31.40
N PRO A 198 35.71 28.33 -31.76
CA PRO A 198 37.15 28.15 -31.55
C PRO A 198 37.95 29.09 -32.48
N PRO A 199 39.09 29.63 -32.02
CA PRO A 199 39.92 30.50 -32.85
C PRO A 199 40.58 29.72 -34.00
N SER A 200 40.51 30.31 -35.19
CA SER A 200 41.16 29.86 -36.42
C SER A 200 42.69 29.84 -36.27
N PRO A 201 43.40 28.84 -36.83
CA PRO A 201 44.86 28.76 -36.73
C PRO A 201 45.55 29.83 -37.59
N SER A 202 46.59 30.45 -37.03
CA SER A 202 47.46 31.41 -37.73
C SER A 202 48.36 30.71 -38.77
N PRO A 203 48.70 31.37 -39.89
CA PRO A 203 49.48 30.78 -40.98
C PRO A 203 50.98 30.66 -40.63
N PRO A 204 51.74 29.82 -41.37
CA PRO A 204 53.09 29.46 -41.00
C PRO A 204 54.08 30.57 -41.37
N GLN A 205 55.10 30.77 -40.53
CA GLN A 205 56.30 31.50 -40.93
C GLN A 205 57.54 30.61 -40.80
N LYS A 206 58.00 30.20 -41.99
CA LYS A 206 59.36 29.98 -42.51
C LYS A 206 60.50 29.61 -41.57
#